data_AF-A0A351NGR7-F1
#
_entry.id   AF-A0A351NGR7-F1
#
_cell.length_a   1.000
_cell.length_b   1.000
_cell.length_c   1.000
_cell.angle_alpha   90.00
_cell.angle_beta   90.00
_cell.angle_gamma   90.00
#
_symmetry.space_group_name_H-M   'P 1'
#
loop_
_entity.id
_entity.type
_entity.pdbx_description
1 polymer ?
#
loop_
_entity_poly.entity_id
_entity_poly.type
_entity_poly.pdbx_seq_one_letter_code
_entity_poly.pdbx_strand_id
1 'polypeptide(L)'
;MFKGQPKGLFALALANTGERFGYYTMLAIFMLFLQAKFGWDQAVSSQVYSIFLAAVYFMPVVGGWLADRIGYGKCVVAGISVMFLGYLAL
;
A
#
# COMPACT_ATOMS: atom_id res chain seq x y z
N MET A 1 14.65 8.01 21.21
CA MET A 1 14.57 6.87 20.28
C MET A 1 15.49 6.98 19.05
N PHE A 2 15.79 8.18 18.53
CA PHE A 2 16.64 8.34 17.33
C PHE A 2 18.02 9.00 17.54
N LYS A 3 18.53 9.08 18.78
CA LYS A 3 19.87 9.65 19.03
C LYS A 3 20.94 8.67 18.50
N GLY A 4 21.86 9.18 17.66
CA GLY A 4 22.99 8.40 17.11
C GLY A 4 22.66 7.54 15.87
N GLN A 5 21.45 7.66 15.30
CA GLN A 5 21.03 6.86 14.15
C GLN A 5 21.38 7.53 12.80
N PRO A 6 21.61 6.75 11.73
CA PRO A 6 21.92 7.28 10.40
C PRO A 6 20.80 8.18 9.88
N LYS A 7 21.16 9.30 9.23
CA LYS A 7 20.17 10.26 8.69
C LYS A 7 19.15 9.61 7.73
N GLY A 8 19.57 8.58 6.98
CA GLY A 8 18.69 7.81 6.07
C GLY A 8 17.60 7.02 6.78
N LEU A 9 17.83 6.60 8.04
CA LEU A 9 16.83 5.87 8.82
C LEU A 9 15.59 6.72 9.09
N PHE A 10 15.76 8.03 9.30
CA PHE A 10 14.64 8.93 9.53
C PHE A 10 13.71 9.01 8.30
N ALA A 11 14.30 9.13 7.11
CA ALA A 11 13.53 9.16 5.87
C ALA A 11 12.77 7.84 5.63
N LEU A 12 13.42 6.71 5.87
CA LEU A 12 12.81 5.38 5.73
C LEU A 12 11.70 5.15 6.77
N ALA A 13 11.90 5.60 8.01
CA ALA A 13 10.91 5.44 9.07
C ALA A 13 9.64 6.25 8.79
N LEU A 14 9.79 7.51 8.34
CA LEU A 14 8.66 8.35 7.95
C LEU A 14 7.95 7.80 6.72
N ALA A 15 8.70 7.36 5.70
CA ALA A 15 8.11 6.75 4.50
C ALA A 15 7.30 5.49 4.84
N ASN A 16 7.85 4.59 5.67
CA ASN A 16 7.16 3.37 6.11
C ASN A 16 5.93 3.68 6.96
N THR A 17 6.02 4.68 7.85
CA THR A 17 4.87 5.10 8.67
C THR A 17 3.74 5.66 7.79
N GLY A 18 4.08 6.52 6.82
CA GLY A 18 3.11 7.09 5.89
C GLY A 18 2.45 6.03 5.00
N GLU A 19 3.24 5.09 4.48
CA GLU A 19 2.75 3.96 3.69
C GLU A 19 1.73 3.13 4.48
N ARG A 20 2.10 2.72 5.71
CA ARG A 20 1.24 1.92 6.58
C ARG A 20 -0.02 2.65 7.00
N PHE A 21 0.10 3.94 7.33
CA PHE A 21 -1.05 4.75 7.69
C PHE A 21 -2.08 4.75 6.55
N GLY A 22 -1.68 5.11 5.33
CA GLY A 22 -2.57 5.13 4.19
C GLY A 22 -3.17 3.75 3.90
N TYR A 23 -2.35 2.70 3.94
CA TYR A 23 -2.79 1.33 3.66
C TYR A 23 -3.87 0.85 4.64
N TYR A 24 -3.66 1.05 5.95
CA TYR A 24 -4.63 0.63 6.96
C TYR A 24 -5.88 1.49 6.96
N THR A 25 -5.76 2.81 6.73
CA THR A 25 -6.92 3.69 6.59
C THR A 25 -7.79 3.27 5.42
N MET A 26 -7.19 3.01 4.25
CA MET A 26 -7.93 2.52 3.08
C MET A 26 -8.60 1.18 3.38
N LEU A 27 -7.86 0.19 3.92
CA LEU A 27 -8.43 -1.11 4.25
C LEU A 27 -9.60 -1.04 5.23
N ALA A 28 -9.54 -0.15 6.22
CA ALA A 28 -10.58 0.00 7.23
C ALA A 28 -11.93 0.44 6.64
N ILE A 29 -11.90 1.26 5.57
CA ILE A 29 -13.10 1.78 4.93
C ILE A 29 -13.46 1.08 3.61
N PHE A 30 -12.55 0.28 3.05
CA PHE A 30 -12.69 -0.25 1.69
C PHE A 30 -13.95 -1.11 1.51
N MET A 31 -14.24 -2.02 2.44
CA MET A 31 -15.44 -2.87 2.35
C MET A 31 -16.74 -2.04 2.45
N LEU A 32 -16.77 -1.04 3.35
CA LEU A 32 -17.90 -0.12 3.49
C LEU A 32 -18.09 0.71 2.23
N PHE A 33 -17.00 1.16 1.61
CA PHE A 33 -17.04 1.87 0.33
C PHE A 33 -17.62 1.02 -0.80
N LEU A 34 -17.19 -0.25 -0.93
CA LEU A 34 -17.72 -1.15 -1.96
C LEU A 34 -19.24 -1.35 -1.81
N GLN A 35 -19.72 -1.56 -0.59
CA GLN A 35 -21.13 -1.71 -0.30
C GLN A 35 -21.92 -0.42 -0.57
N ALA A 36 -21.41 0.74 -0.13
CA ALA A 36 -22.10 2.02 -0.27
C ALA A 36 -22.11 2.55 -1.72
N LYS A 37 -21.01 2.39 -2.47
CA LYS A 37 -20.86 2.93 -3.83
C LYS A 37 -21.51 2.04 -4.88
N PHE A 38 -21.35 0.72 -4.77
CA PHE A 38 -21.81 -0.24 -5.77
C PHE A 38 -23.08 -0.99 -5.38
N GLY A 39 -23.55 -0.85 -4.14
CA GLY A 39 -24.74 -1.55 -3.64
C GLY A 39 -24.56 -3.07 -3.60
N TRP A 40 -23.32 -3.55 -3.57
CA TRP A 40 -23.03 -4.98 -3.59
C TRP A 40 -23.35 -5.65 -2.26
N ASP A 41 -23.83 -6.89 -2.35
CA ASP A 41 -24.03 -7.74 -1.19
C ASP A 41 -22.69 -8.06 -0.48
N GLN A 42 -22.77 -8.44 0.78
CA GLN A 42 -21.62 -8.74 1.63
C GLN A 42 -20.74 -9.84 1.04
N ALA A 43 -21.34 -10.87 0.43
CA ALA A 43 -20.60 -11.98 -0.18
C ALA A 43 -19.70 -11.49 -1.33
N VAL A 44 -20.24 -10.66 -2.24
CA VAL A 44 -19.50 -10.12 -3.39
C VAL A 44 -18.41 -9.15 -2.92
N SER A 45 -18.75 -8.25 -1.99
CA SER A 45 -17.81 -7.28 -1.43
C SER A 45 -16.64 -7.96 -0.70
N SER A 46 -16.93 -9.02 0.05
CA SER A 46 -15.90 -9.83 0.73
C SER A 46 -15.01 -10.55 -0.28
N GLN A 47 -15.56 -11.08 -1.38
CA GLN A 47 -14.76 -11.75 -2.40
C GLN A 47 -13.77 -10.78 -3.06
N VAL A 48 -14.24 -9.58 -3.43
CA VAL A 48 -13.38 -8.53 -4.01
C VAL A 48 -12.31 -8.10 -3.01
N TYR A 49 -12.68 -7.89 -1.75
CA TYR A 49 -11.75 -7.55 -0.68
C TYR A 49 -10.65 -8.62 -0.51
N SER A 50 -11.02 -9.90 -0.48
CA SER A 50 -10.07 -11.01 -0.34
C SER A 50 -9.12 -11.14 -1.54
N ILE A 51 -9.64 -10.96 -2.77
CA ILE A 51 -8.81 -10.97 -3.98
C ILE A 51 -7.82 -9.79 -3.97
N PHE A 52 -8.30 -8.60 -3.58
CA PHE A 52 -7.45 -7.43 -3.43
C PHE A 52 -6.33 -7.68 -2.41
N LEU A 53 -6.67 -8.23 -1.23
CA LEU A 53 -5.69 -8.54 -0.19
C LEU A 53 -4.65 -9.57 -0.70
N ALA A 54 -5.09 -10.62 -1.39
CA ALA A 54 -4.20 -11.61 -1.97
C ALA A 54 -3.22 -11.00 -2.98
N ALA A 55 -3.70 -10.08 -3.84
CA ALA A 55 -2.86 -9.37 -4.79
C ALA A 55 -1.82 -8.47 -4.07
N VAL A 56 -2.22 -7.77 -3.02
CA VAL A 56 -1.29 -6.95 -2.21
C VAL A 56 -0.18 -7.79 -1.60
N TYR A 57 -0.47 -9.00 -1.12
CA TYR A 57 0.56 -9.91 -0.59
C TYR A 57 1.41 -10.58 -1.67
N PHE A 58 0.90 -10.71 -2.90
CA PHE A 58 1.64 -11.30 -4.01
C PHE A 58 2.57 -10.30 -4.71
N MET A 59 2.13 -9.05 -4.87
CA MET A 59 2.89 -7.99 -5.56
C MET A 59 4.32 -7.74 -5.06
N PRO A 60 4.66 -7.90 -3.76
CA PRO A 60 6.04 -7.79 -3.28
C PRO A 60 7.02 -8.74 -3.95
N VAL A 61 6.57 -9.92 -4.41
CA VAL A 61 7.43 -10.87 -5.15
C VAL A 61 7.90 -10.24 -6.46
N VAL A 62 6.96 -9.66 -7.21
CA VAL A 62 7.25 -8.95 -8.47
C VAL A 62 8.04 -7.67 -8.20
N GLY A 63 7.68 -6.93 -7.15
CA GLY A 63 8.33 -5.70 -6.74
C GLY A 63 9.79 -5.92 -6.31
N GLY A 64 10.10 -7.01 -5.61
CA GLY A 64 11.45 -7.37 -5.20
C GLY A 64 12.34 -7.69 -6.40
N TRP A 65 11.84 -8.51 -7.32
CA TRP A 65 12.55 -8.80 -8.57
C TRP A 65 12.82 -7.53 -9.41
N LEU A 66 11.88 -6.59 -9.42
CA LEU A 66 12.06 -5.30 -10.10
C LEU A 66 13.08 -4.40 -9.37
N ALA A 67 13.06 -4.41 -8.04
CA ALA A 67 13.98 -3.64 -7.20
C ALA A 67 15.44 -4.07 -7.38
N ASP A 68 15.68 -5.36 -7.60
CA ASP A 68 17.02 -5.88 -7.88
C ASP A 68 17.59 -5.38 -9.21
N ARG A 69 16.73 -4.97 -10.17
CA ARG A 69 17.15 -4.45 -11.48
C ARG A 69 17.25 -2.93 -11.55
N ILE A 70 16.29 -2.22 -10.93
CA ILE A 70 16.16 -0.75 -11.04
C ILE A 70 16.81 -0.04 -9.84
N GLY A 71 17.03 -0.77 -8.74
CA GLY A 71 17.56 -0.27 -7.48
C GLY A 71 16.46 0.08 -6.48
N TYR A 72 16.69 -0.27 -5.21
CA TYR A 72 15.70 -0.15 -4.13
C TYR A 72 15.13 1.26 -3.95
N GLY A 73 15.98 2.31 -4.03
CA GLY A 73 15.52 3.69 -3.84
C GLY A 73 14.49 4.15 -4.87
N LYS A 74 14.70 3.83 -6.15
CA LYS A 74 13.77 4.18 -7.24
C LYS A 74 12.48 3.37 -7.16
N CYS A 75 12.57 2.09 -6.81
CA CYS A 75 11.39 1.24 -6.63
C CYS A 75 10.52 1.70 -5.47
N VAL A 76 11.10 2.15 -4.35
CA VAL A 76 10.33 2.70 -3.22
C VAL A 76 9.58 3.96 -3.63
N VAL A 77 10.24 4.90 -4.31
CA VAL A 77 9.60 6.14 -4.78
C VAL A 77 8.46 5.83 -5.77
N ALA A 78 8.70 4.93 -6.73
CA ALA A 78 7.67 4.50 -7.68
C ALA A 78 6.47 3.87 -6.97
N GLY A 79 6.70 3.01 -5.97
CA GLY A 79 5.63 2.40 -5.17
C GLY A 79 4.79 3.44 -4.43
N ILE A 80 5.43 4.41 -3.77
CA ILE A 80 4.74 5.51 -3.09
C ILE A 80 3.92 6.33 -4.08
N SER A 81 4.45 6.63 -5.26
CA SER A 81 3.71 7.36 -6.31
C SER A 81 2.48 6.59 -6.80
N VAL A 82 2.59 5.28 -7.01
CA VAL A 82 1.45 4.43 -7.40
C VAL A 82 0.39 4.41 -6.30
N MET A 83 0.77 4.26 -5.04
CA MET A 83 -0.17 4.31 -3.92
C MET A 83 -0.89 5.66 -3.83
N PHE A 84 -0.15 6.76 -3.99
CA PHE A 84 -0.73 8.10 -3.97
C PHE A 84 -1.74 8.31 -5.10
N LEU A 85 -1.42 7.88 -6.32
CA LEU A 85 -2.37 7.92 -7.44
C LEU A 85 -3.61 7.06 -7.19
N GLY A 86 -3.44 5.90 -6.56
CA GLY A 86 -4.55 5.03 -6.16
C GLY A 86 -5.49 5.71 -5.17
N TYR A 87 -4.97 6.41 -4.17
CA TYR A 87 -5.80 7.16 -3.21
C TYR A 87 -6.51 8.37 -3.80
N LEU A 88 -5.93 9.02 -4.83
CA LEU A 88 -6.60 10.11 -5.54
C LEU A 88 -7.78 9.63 -6.40
N ALA A 89 -7.78 8.36 -6.81
CA ALA A 89 -8.82 7.78 -7.65
C ALA A 89 -9.99 7.18 -6.84
N LEU A 90 -9.84 7.01 -5.52
CA LEU A 90 -10.86 6.50 -4.60
C LEU A 90 -11.88 7.60 -4.25
#